data_AF-D3BNE6-F1
#
_entry.id   AF-D3BNE6-F1
#
_cell.length_a   1.000
_cell.length_b   1.000
_cell.length_c   1.000
_cell.angle_alpha   90.00
_cell.angle_beta   90.00
_cell.angle_gamma   90.00
#
_symmetry.space_group_name_H-M   'P 1'
#
loop_
_entity.id
_entity.type
_entity.pdbx_description
1 polymer ?
#
loop_
_entity_poly.entity_id
_entity_poly.type
_entity_poly.pdbx_seq_one_letter_code
_entity_poly.pdbx_strand_id
1 'polypeptide(L)'
;MRSSIIAISLLLIVTIAKINGHLCILDPPQRGAKLPSPLYAGDNNCYKIASNCGGVAAGSPVASYRAGSYQTITFQQNYNHWFPSNIGYMDVAISYAGDNGQYQTLYSMQDFNAWDMVSQTNLSVPVTFPKTKCTSCVLRVRYISNNSGEPNPDFYQCSDITLH
;
A
#
# COMPACT_ATOMS: atom_id res chain seq x y z
N MET A 1 -33.43 -11.51 -55.46
CA MET A 1 -32.61 -12.38 -54.59
C MET A 1 -31.15 -12.17 -54.94
N ARG A 2 -30.35 -11.61 -54.01
CA ARG A 2 -28.92 -11.89 -53.79
C ARG A 2 -28.42 -10.97 -52.67
N SER A 3 -28.43 -11.55 -51.48
CA SER A 3 -27.81 -11.05 -50.26
C SER A 3 -26.30 -10.89 -50.46
N SER A 4 -25.69 -9.85 -49.88
CA SER A 4 -24.24 -9.81 -49.65
C SER A 4 -23.92 -8.96 -48.41
N ILE A 5 -24.01 -9.65 -47.27
CA ILE A 5 -23.07 -9.67 -46.14
C ILE A 5 -22.57 -8.30 -45.64
N ILE A 6 -23.26 -7.81 -44.60
CA ILE A 6 -22.76 -6.77 -43.69
C ILE A 6 -21.66 -7.41 -42.83
N ALA A 7 -20.41 -7.03 -43.05
CA ALA A 7 -19.29 -7.42 -42.20
C ALA A 7 -19.36 -6.62 -40.89
N ILE A 8 -19.97 -7.20 -39.85
CA ILE A 8 -19.91 -6.67 -38.48
C ILE A 8 -18.55 -7.06 -37.91
N SER A 9 -17.58 -6.15 -37.99
CA SER A 9 -16.30 -6.27 -37.27
C SER A 9 -16.56 -6.19 -35.77
N LEU A 10 -16.62 -7.34 -35.12
CA LEU A 10 -16.74 -7.50 -33.68
C LEU A 10 -15.43 -7.05 -33.01
N LEU A 11 -15.36 -5.77 -32.61
CA LEU A 11 -14.24 -5.24 -31.83
C LEU A 11 -14.34 -5.82 -30.40
N LEU A 12 -13.67 -6.94 -30.17
CA LEU A 12 -13.51 -7.53 -28.85
C LEU A 12 -12.58 -6.61 -28.03
N ILE A 13 -13.17 -5.66 -27.30
CA ILE A 13 -12.45 -4.85 -26.31
C ILE A 13 -12.06 -5.79 -25.17
N VAL A 14 -10.85 -6.36 -25.27
CA VAL A 14 -10.20 -7.04 -24.16
C VAL A 14 -9.87 -5.96 -23.13
N THR A 15 -10.74 -5.80 -22.14
CA THR A 15 -10.42 -5.03 -20.94
C THR A 15 -9.31 -5.79 -20.24
N ILE A 16 -8.06 -5.35 -20.43
CA ILE A 16 -6.93 -5.79 -19.61
C ILE A 16 -7.24 -5.31 -18.20
N ALA A 17 -7.87 -6.16 -17.40
CA ALA A 17 -7.97 -5.94 -15.98
C ALA A 17 -6.53 -6.01 -15.44
N LYS A 18 -5.89 -4.85 -15.34
CA LYS A 18 -4.65 -4.71 -14.57
C LYS A 18 -5.03 -4.89 -13.10
N ILE A 19 -5.19 -6.12 -12.68
CA ILE A 19 -5.36 -6.44 -11.27
C ILE A 19 -3.96 -6.39 -10.68
N ASN A 20 -3.64 -5.28 -10.03
CA ASN A 20 -2.47 -5.15 -9.19
C ASN A 20 -2.99 -4.62 -7.86
N GLY A 21 -2.69 -5.27 -6.74
CA GLY A 21 -3.03 -4.77 -5.41
C GLY A 21 -1.93 -5.13 -4.45
N HIS A 22 -1.14 -4.16 -3.98
CA HIS A 22 0.09 -4.44 -3.24
C HIS A 22 0.24 -3.46 -2.10
N LEU A 23 0.14 -4.00 -0.88
CA LEU A 23 0.17 -3.32 0.42
C LEU A 23 -1.07 -2.49 0.75
N CYS A 24 -1.72 -2.82 1.87
CA CYS A 24 -2.82 -2.06 2.46
C CYS A 24 -2.57 -1.86 3.95
N ILE A 25 -2.84 -0.66 4.50
CA ILE A 25 -2.85 -0.47 5.96
C ILE A 25 -4.26 -0.79 6.47
N LEU A 26 -4.33 -1.73 7.41
CA LEU A 26 -5.60 -2.14 8.03
C LEU A 26 -5.88 -1.28 9.26
N ASP A 27 -4.86 -1.04 10.09
CA ASP A 27 -4.95 -0.19 11.28
C ASP A 27 -3.62 0.54 11.55
N PRO A 28 -3.60 1.89 11.62
CA PRO A 28 -4.74 2.79 11.43
C PRO A 28 -5.27 2.78 9.99
N PRO A 29 -6.53 3.22 9.75
CA PRO A 29 -7.09 3.24 8.40
C PRO A 29 -6.20 4.00 7.41
N GLN A 30 -5.91 3.41 6.25
CA GLN A 30 -5.20 4.11 5.17
C GLN A 30 -6.04 5.25 4.58
N ARG A 31 -5.36 6.18 3.92
CA ARG A 31 -5.97 7.18 3.06
C ARG A 31 -6.69 6.52 1.87
N GLY A 32 -7.68 7.23 1.34
CA GLY A 32 -8.42 6.84 0.16
C GLY A 32 -9.74 6.15 0.50
N ALA A 33 -10.21 5.30 -0.41
CA ALA A 33 -11.46 4.60 -0.22
C ALA A 33 -11.34 3.58 0.93
N LYS A 34 -12.47 3.37 1.62
CA LYS A 34 -12.59 2.32 2.63
C LYS A 34 -12.29 0.96 1.98
N LEU A 35 -11.43 0.17 2.63
CA LEU A 35 -11.12 -1.19 2.18
C LEU A 35 -12.39 -2.07 2.21
N PRO A 36 -12.62 -2.89 1.17
CA PRO A 36 -13.76 -3.81 1.15
C PRO A 36 -13.62 -4.88 2.23
N SER A 37 -14.77 -5.48 2.59
CA SER A 37 -14.83 -6.64 3.47
C SER A 37 -15.69 -7.72 2.79
N PRO A 38 -15.10 -8.85 2.37
CA PRO A 38 -13.68 -9.19 2.52
C PRO A 38 -12.76 -8.39 1.59
N LEU A 39 -11.49 -8.19 2.01
CA LEU A 39 -10.43 -7.64 1.16
C LEU A 39 -9.86 -8.76 0.29
N TYR A 40 -9.97 -8.63 -1.03
CA TYR A 40 -9.48 -9.63 -1.97
C TYR A 40 -8.03 -9.38 -2.36
N ALA A 41 -7.31 -10.43 -2.76
CA ALA A 41 -5.97 -10.32 -3.29
C ALA A 41 -5.97 -9.47 -4.57
N GLY A 42 -5.03 -8.53 -4.68
CA GLY A 42 -4.93 -7.66 -5.85
C GLY A 42 -5.90 -6.48 -5.86
N ASP A 43 -6.42 -6.05 -4.71
CA ASP A 43 -7.35 -4.91 -4.64
C ASP A 43 -6.69 -3.58 -5.02
N ASN A 44 -7.34 -2.80 -5.88
CA ASN A 44 -6.84 -1.52 -6.39
C ASN A 44 -6.65 -0.44 -5.30
N ASN A 45 -7.28 -0.59 -4.14
CA ASN A 45 -7.02 0.27 -2.99
C ASN A 45 -5.66 -0.01 -2.36
N CYS A 46 -5.13 -1.22 -2.54
CA CYS A 46 -3.79 -1.58 -2.11
C CYS A 46 -2.72 -1.11 -3.11
N TYR A 47 -3.01 -1.02 -4.41
CA TYR A 47 -1.99 -0.62 -5.38
C TYR A 47 -1.81 0.89 -5.50
N LYS A 48 -0.82 1.42 -4.78
CA LYS A 48 -0.36 2.79 -4.99
C LYS A 48 1.15 2.86 -5.19
N ILE A 49 1.54 3.31 -6.37
CA ILE A 49 2.93 3.31 -6.87
C ILE A 49 3.57 4.70 -6.92
N ALA A 50 2.76 5.76 -6.81
CA ALA A 50 3.29 7.11 -6.69
C ALA A 50 3.98 7.26 -5.33
N SER A 51 5.16 7.91 -5.34
CA SER A 51 6.02 8.04 -4.17
C SER A 51 5.27 8.53 -2.92
N ASN A 52 5.69 8.01 -1.77
CA ASN A 52 5.23 8.32 -0.41
C ASN A 52 3.79 7.89 -0.09
N CYS A 53 2.79 8.56 -0.64
CA CYS A 53 1.38 8.34 -0.29
C CYS A 53 0.53 7.93 -1.49
N GLY A 54 1.15 7.42 -2.55
CA GLY A 54 0.40 6.78 -3.59
C GLY A 54 -0.42 7.72 -4.47
N GLY A 55 -0.14 9.03 -4.42
CA GLY A 55 -0.93 10.06 -5.08
C GLY A 55 -2.29 10.33 -4.41
N VAL A 56 -2.51 9.80 -3.20
CA VAL A 56 -3.72 10.03 -2.42
C VAL A 56 -3.54 11.25 -1.54
N ALA A 57 -4.39 12.26 -1.76
CA ALA A 57 -4.35 13.52 -1.01
C ALA A 57 -4.51 13.30 0.50
N ALA A 58 -3.83 14.14 1.28
CA ALA A 58 -3.95 14.16 2.74
C ALA A 58 -5.37 14.48 3.20
N GLY A 59 -5.79 13.84 4.30
CA GLY A 59 -7.06 14.07 4.95
C GLY A 59 -6.91 14.46 6.41
N SER A 60 -8.03 14.48 7.13
CA SER A 60 -8.02 14.64 8.58
C SER A 60 -7.40 13.40 9.25
N PRO A 61 -6.70 13.56 10.39
CA PRO A 61 -6.21 12.43 11.16
C PRO A 61 -7.31 11.43 11.50
N VAL A 62 -7.06 10.14 11.22
CA VAL A 62 -7.99 9.04 11.45
C VAL A 62 -7.68 8.26 12.73
N ALA A 63 -6.50 8.46 13.31
CA ALA A 63 -6.10 7.88 14.59
C ALA A 63 -5.32 8.89 15.44
N SER A 64 -5.36 8.69 16.75
CA SER A 64 -4.66 9.52 17.74
C SER A 64 -3.92 8.64 18.73
N TYR A 65 -2.63 8.88 18.88
CA TYR A 65 -1.77 8.15 19.80
C TYR A 65 -1.02 9.10 20.72
N ARG A 66 -0.54 8.59 21.85
CA ARG A 66 0.33 9.34 22.75
C ARG A 66 1.75 9.37 22.18
N ALA A 67 2.38 10.55 22.10
CA ALA A 67 3.78 10.64 21.68
C ALA A 67 4.70 9.85 22.64
N GLY A 68 5.68 9.15 22.10
CA GLY A 68 6.56 8.27 22.89
C GLY A 68 5.95 6.91 23.26
N SER A 69 4.71 6.60 22.84
CA SER A 69 4.06 5.33 23.18
C SER A 69 4.45 4.22 22.21
N TYR A 70 4.32 2.99 22.71
CA TYR A 70 4.34 1.77 21.91
C TYR A 70 2.96 1.54 21.29
N GLN A 71 2.90 1.20 20.00
CA GLN A 71 1.68 0.89 19.26
C GLN A 71 1.92 -0.31 18.33
N THR A 72 0.83 -0.96 17.93
CA THR A 72 0.85 -2.01 16.90
C THR A 72 0.28 -1.43 15.62
N ILE A 73 1.04 -1.50 14.52
CA ILE A 73 0.55 -1.14 13.18
C ILE A 73 0.22 -2.41 12.43
N THR A 74 -0.99 -2.49 11.91
CA THR A 74 -1.45 -3.66 11.14
C THR A 74 -1.61 -3.30 9.68
N PHE A 75 -0.96 -4.07 8.82
CA PHE A 75 -1.05 -3.93 7.37
C PHE A 75 -1.10 -5.31 6.72
N GLN A 76 -1.51 -5.37 5.47
CA GLN A 76 -1.56 -6.60 4.69
C GLN A 76 -0.67 -6.46 3.47
N GLN A 77 0.26 -7.40 3.29
CA GLN A 77 0.81 -7.70 1.98
C GLN A 77 -0.31 -8.35 1.18
N ASN A 78 -1.06 -7.53 0.43
CA ASN A 78 -2.28 -7.95 -0.28
C ASN A 78 -1.99 -8.85 -1.50
N TYR A 79 -0.77 -8.80 -2.00
CA TYR A 79 -0.26 -9.60 -3.10
C TYR A 79 1.27 -9.54 -3.00
N ASN A 80 1.93 -10.65 -3.30
CA ASN A 80 3.31 -10.92 -2.96
C ASN A 80 4.20 -10.86 -4.21
N HIS A 81 5.18 -9.96 -4.20
CA HIS A 81 6.14 -9.76 -5.29
C HIS A 81 7.56 -10.15 -4.90
N TRP A 82 7.69 -11.10 -3.97
CA TRP A 82 8.98 -11.54 -3.46
C TRP A 82 9.93 -11.95 -4.59
N PHE A 83 11.11 -11.34 -4.59
CA PHE A 83 12.12 -11.55 -5.62
C PHE A 83 13.42 -12.11 -5.04
N PRO A 84 13.77 -13.39 -5.28
CA PRO A 84 14.89 -14.05 -4.60
C PRO A 84 16.25 -13.45 -4.92
N SER A 85 16.44 -12.93 -6.13
CA SER A 85 17.76 -12.45 -6.57
C SER A 85 18.13 -11.08 -6.00
N ASN A 86 17.14 -10.32 -5.53
CA ASN A 86 17.33 -9.06 -4.83
C ASN A 86 16.16 -8.86 -3.86
N ILE A 87 16.31 -9.35 -2.63
CA ILE A 87 15.21 -9.39 -1.68
C ILE A 87 14.78 -7.97 -1.30
N GLY A 88 13.47 -7.74 -1.39
CA GLY A 88 12.81 -6.51 -1.00
C GLY A 88 12.72 -6.28 0.51
N TYR A 89 11.96 -5.26 0.90
CA TYR A 89 11.65 -4.97 2.30
C TYR A 89 10.31 -4.25 2.46
N MET A 90 9.79 -4.30 3.68
CA MET A 90 8.64 -3.51 4.10
C MET A 90 9.04 -2.62 5.29
N ASP A 91 8.60 -1.37 5.29
CA ASP A 91 8.84 -0.43 6.39
C ASP A 91 7.57 0.27 6.86
N VAL A 92 7.60 0.68 8.13
CA VAL A 92 6.68 1.65 8.70
C VAL A 92 7.49 2.88 9.08
N ALA A 93 7.09 4.05 8.60
CA ALA A 93 7.79 5.30 8.83
C ALA A 93 6.80 6.44 9.12
N ILE A 94 7.27 7.50 9.77
CA ILE A 94 6.47 8.69 10.08
C ILE A 94 7.11 9.94 9.49
N SER A 95 6.29 10.85 8.95
CA SER A 95 6.70 12.21 8.61
C SER A 95 5.91 13.26 9.36
N TYR A 96 6.61 14.30 9.81
CA TYR A 96 6.05 15.48 10.48
C TYR A 96 5.83 16.66 9.53
N ALA A 97 6.27 16.54 8.27
CA ALA A 97 6.25 17.63 7.27
C ALA A 97 5.41 17.26 6.03
N GLY A 98 4.37 16.44 6.22
CA GLY A 98 3.50 15.96 5.16
C GLY A 98 4.15 14.92 4.23
N ASP A 99 3.52 14.68 3.09
CA ASP A 99 3.83 13.56 2.19
C ASP A 99 5.23 13.61 1.56
N ASN A 100 5.79 14.81 1.41
CA ASN A 100 7.13 15.03 0.84
C ASN A 100 8.16 15.39 1.92
N GLY A 101 7.78 15.27 3.19
CA GLY A 101 8.68 15.48 4.30
C GLY A 101 9.70 14.35 4.45
N GLN A 102 10.67 14.56 5.35
CA GLN A 102 11.56 13.48 5.76
C GLN A 102 10.76 12.42 6.52
N TYR A 103 10.97 11.15 6.16
CA TYR A 103 10.36 10.01 6.84
C TYR A 103 11.37 9.38 7.80
N GLN A 104 10.99 9.28 9.07
CA GLN A 104 11.71 8.54 10.09
C GLN A 104 11.16 7.11 10.15
N THR A 105 11.98 6.12 9.81
CA THR A 105 11.61 4.71 9.93
C THR A 105 11.42 4.33 11.39
N LEU A 106 10.27 3.73 11.70
CA LEU A 106 9.89 3.21 13.01
C LEU A 106 10.07 1.70 13.10
N TYR A 107 9.86 1.00 11.97
CA TYR A 107 10.02 -0.44 11.85
C TYR A 107 10.42 -0.80 10.43
N SER A 108 11.20 -1.86 10.26
CA SER A 108 11.55 -2.43 8.96
C SER A 108 11.70 -3.93 9.09
N MET A 109 11.28 -4.64 8.05
CA MET A 109 11.50 -6.08 7.90
C MET A 109 11.89 -6.42 6.46
N GLN A 110 12.64 -7.51 6.31
CA GLN A 110 12.94 -8.05 4.99
C GLN A 110 11.66 -8.68 4.39
N ASP A 111 11.49 -8.54 3.08
CA ASP A 111 10.44 -9.26 2.36
C ASP A 111 10.71 -10.77 2.37
N PHE A 112 9.67 -11.58 2.22
CA PHE A 112 9.77 -13.03 2.37
C PHE A 112 8.89 -13.76 1.37
N ASN A 113 9.25 -15.01 1.08
CA ASN A 113 8.48 -15.84 0.18
C ASN A 113 7.17 -16.30 0.83
N ALA A 114 6.06 -15.61 0.53
CA ALA A 114 4.70 -15.99 0.93
C ALA A 114 4.07 -17.10 0.05
N TRP A 115 4.92 -17.88 -0.63
CA TRP A 115 4.63 -19.02 -1.52
C TRP A 115 4.01 -18.64 -2.87
N ASP A 116 2.79 -18.14 -2.85
CA ASP A 116 2.08 -17.70 -4.05
C ASP A 116 2.05 -16.17 -4.10
N MET A 117 1.99 -15.63 -5.31
CA MET A 117 1.83 -14.22 -5.60
C MET A 117 0.47 -13.71 -5.09
N VAL A 118 -0.58 -14.54 -5.13
CA VAL A 118 -1.92 -14.18 -4.63
C VAL A 118 -2.10 -14.33 -3.11
N SER A 119 -1.07 -14.80 -2.39
CA SER A 119 -1.12 -14.95 -0.94
C SER A 119 -1.28 -13.61 -0.25
N GLN A 120 -2.30 -13.51 0.62
CA GLN A 120 -2.53 -12.34 1.47
C GLN A 120 -1.93 -12.58 2.86
N THR A 121 -0.94 -11.79 3.25
CA THR A 121 -0.31 -11.91 4.57
C THR A 121 -0.63 -10.69 5.44
N ASN A 122 -1.34 -10.91 6.55
CA ASN A 122 -1.55 -9.89 7.57
C ASN A 122 -0.32 -9.80 8.48
N LEU A 123 0.20 -8.60 8.65
CA LEU A 123 1.36 -8.28 9.46
C LEU A 123 0.94 -7.28 10.53
N SER A 124 1.25 -7.60 11.80
CA SER A 124 1.06 -6.71 12.94
C SER A 124 2.42 -6.46 13.56
N VAL A 125 2.95 -5.26 13.36
CA VAL A 125 4.33 -4.93 13.73
C VAL A 125 4.37 -3.95 14.90
N PRO A 126 5.32 -4.12 15.83
CA PRO A 126 5.50 -3.21 16.95
C PRO A 126 6.21 -1.93 16.49
N VAL A 127 5.67 -0.76 16.84
CA VAL A 127 6.32 0.54 16.64
C VAL A 127 6.37 1.34 17.92
N THR A 128 7.45 2.08 18.14
CA THR A 128 7.54 3.09 19.19
C THR A 128 7.48 4.46 18.53
N PHE A 129 6.41 5.22 18.78
CA PHE A 129 6.32 6.57 18.25
C PHE A 129 7.36 7.49 18.90
N PRO A 130 7.95 8.44 18.16
CA PRO A 130 8.83 9.44 18.76
C PRO A 130 8.07 10.31 19.76
N LYS A 131 8.80 10.96 20.68
CA LYS A 131 8.23 11.90 21.67
C LYS A 131 7.75 13.21 21.05
N THR A 132 8.05 13.45 19.77
CA THR A 132 7.61 14.63 19.03
C THR A 132 6.11 14.55 18.77
N LYS A 133 5.38 15.59 19.20
CA LYS A 133 3.95 15.73 19.00
C LYS A 133 3.62 16.28 17.61
N CYS A 134 2.46 15.94 17.08
CA CYS A 134 1.93 16.45 15.82
C CYS A 134 0.41 16.43 15.83
N THR A 135 -0.21 17.50 15.32
CA THR A 135 -1.66 17.55 15.08
C THR A 135 -2.05 16.93 13.75
N SER A 136 -1.09 16.78 12.83
CA SER A 136 -1.24 16.09 11.56
C SER A 136 0.14 15.61 11.11
N CYS A 137 0.36 14.31 11.20
CA CYS A 137 1.57 13.65 10.73
C CYS A 137 1.18 12.41 9.91
N VAL A 138 2.09 12.02 9.03
CA VAL A 138 1.83 10.97 8.04
C VAL A 138 2.52 9.71 8.48
N LEU A 139 1.75 8.69 8.85
CA LEU A 139 2.26 7.33 8.98
C LEU A 139 2.26 6.70 7.59
N ARG A 140 3.39 6.15 7.16
CA ARG A 140 3.53 5.45 5.89
C ARG A 140 3.89 3.99 6.15
N VAL A 141 3.25 3.09 5.42
CA VAL A 141 3.76 1.74 5.21
C VAL A 141 4.21 1.64 3.76
N ARG A 142 5.38 1.06 3.55
CA ARG A 142 5.99 0.92 2.23
C ARG A 142 6.41 -0.52 1.98
N TYR A 143 6.19 -1.00 0.77
CA TYR A 143 6.70 -2.28 0.29
C TYR A 143 7.56 -2.03 -0.94
N ILE A 144 8.84 -2.40 -0.85
CA ILE A 144 9.79 -2.36 -1.96
C ILE A 144 10.05 -3.82 -2.34
N SER A 145 9.50 -4.29 -3.46
CA SER A 145 9.66 -5.69 -3.90
C SER A 145 11.05 -5.97 -4.46
N ASN A 146 11.73 -4.92 -4.97
CA ASN A 146 12.97 -5.02 -5.73
C ASN A 146 12.89 -5.94 -6.97
N ASN A 147 11.68 -6.32 -7.40
CA ASN A 147 11.46 -7.17 -8.56
C ASN A 147 11.77 -6.39 -9.85
N SER A 148 12.91 -6.68 -10.48
CA SER A 148 13.35 -6.01 -11.71
C SER A 148 12.47 -6.35 -12.93
N GLY A 149 11.58 -7.33 -12.82
CA GLY A 149 10.58 -7.64 -13.83
C GLY A 149 9.33 -6.75 -13.77
N GLU A 150 9.18 -5.95 -12.71
CA GLU A 150 8.03 -5.06 -12.54
C GLU A 150 8.33 -3.63 -13.00
N PRO A 151 7.37 -2.97 -13.68
CA PRO A 151 7.54 -1.56 -14.04
C PRO A 151 7.55 -0.64 -12.81
N ASN A 152 6.90 -1.05 -11.72
CA ASN A 152 6.82 -0.30 -10.47
C ASN A 152 6.90 -1.27 -9.29
N PRO A 153 8.10 -1.48 -8.70
CA PRO A 153 8.31 -2.43 -7.60
C PRO A 153 8.00 -1.83 -6.21
N ASP A 154 7.60 -0.56 -6.16
CA ASP A 154 7.42 0.18 -4.93
C ASP A 154 5.94 0.49 -4.68
N PHE A 155 5.46 0.16 -3.49
CA PHE A 155 4.09 0.37 -3.07
C PHE A 155 4.01 1.14 -1.77
N TYR A 156 3.08 2.07 -1.74
CA TYR A 156 3.03 3.15 -0.77
C TYR A 156 1.63 3.28 -0.20
N GLN A 157 1.49 3.25 1.12
CA GLN A 157 0.24 3.58 1.79
C GLN A 157 0.50 4.56 2.91
N CYS A 158 -0.41 5.51 3.07
CA CYS A 158 -0.34 6.49 4.13
C CYS A 158 -1.60 6.47 4.99
N SER A 159 -1.46 6.85 6.25
CA SER A 159 -2.55 7.15 7.19
C SER A 159 -2.20 8.45 7.89
N ASP A 160 -3.17 9.36 7.97
CA ASP A 160 -3.01 10.61 8.70
C ASP A 160 -3.31 10.38 10.18
N ILE A 161 -2.39 10.76 11.06
CA ILE A 161 -2.50 10.51 12.50
C ILE A 161 -2.14 11.75 13.31
N THR A 162 -2.51 11.71 14.58
CA THR A 162 -2.13 12.71 15.60
C THR A 162 -1.29 12.06 16.68
N LEU A 163 -0.22 12.73 17.11
CA LEU A 163 0.56 12.37 18.29
C LEU A 163 0.44 13.47 19.35
N HIS A 164 -0.13 13.13 20.52
CA HIS A 164 -0.42 14.08 21.60
C HIS A 164 0.42 13.88 22.87
#